data_AF-A0A117SH60-F1
#
_entry.id   AF-A0A117SH60-F1
#
_cell.length_a   1.000
_cell.length_b   1.000
_cell.length_c   1.000
_cell.angle_alpha   90.00
_cell.angle_beta   90.00
_cell.angle_gamma   90.00
#
_symmetry.space_group_name_H-M   'P 1'
#
loop_
_entity.id
_entity.type
_entity.pdbx_description
1 polymer ?
#
loop_
_entity_poly.entity_id
_entity_poly.type
_entity_poly.pdbx_seq_one_letter_code
_entity_poly.pdbx_strand_id
1 'polypeptide(L)'
;MLEHFGQLIPLLNSATFGKGTIALYDREKVLVSTSGTKIQSPLKPGDKLVPETSSYQVIHSGKPVVAEMGAHIIGIPYFAVAYPIIINNEVIGGLTVIIPTEISHISEDLIKTSSSLTTSLEQISAAIQNIAVSAQNLANAGQTVSQSSQDIHQKAEETEKVVRYIDSVATNSKLLGLNASIEAARAGEAGRGFGVVANEIQKMAVSSAGSANEIRNIVQGIRSLIGGMVDELSKFSGHTQEVSATIEEISASISSLLEVSQRLNDLAKKI
;
A
#
# COMPACT_ATOMS: atom_id res chain seq x y z
N MET A 1 -3.93 42.41 48.72
CA MET A 1 -4.61 41.12 48.41
C MET A 1 -4.37 40.69 46.96
N LEU A 2 -4.64 41.55 45.96
CA LEU A 2 -4.23 41.28 44.57
C LEU A 2 -2.71 41.08 44.43
N GLU A 3 -1.89 41.75 45.23
CA GLU A 3 -0.43 41.50 45.28
C GLU A 3 -0.06 40.06 45.66
N HIS A 4 -0.85 39.39 46.51
CA HIS A 4 -0.63 37.97 46.83
C HIS A 4 -1.01 37.05 45.66
N PHE A 5 -2.03 37.40 44.88
CA PHE A 5 -2.34 36.72 43.61
C PHE A 5 -1.23 36.92 42.56
N GLY A 6 -0.52 38.05 42.60
CA GLY A 6 0.63 38.32 41.75
C GLY A 6 1.73 37.26 41.86
N GLN A 7 1.92 36.66 43.04
CA GLN A 7 2.91 35.60 43.28
C GLN A 7 2.57 34.29 42.55
N LEU A 8 1.30 34.08 42.17
CA LEU A 8 0.85 32.91 41.43
C LEU A 8 0.99 33.08 39.91
N ILE A 9 1.25 34.29 39.41
CA ILE A 9 1.31 34.57 37.98
C ILE A 9 2.44 33.80 37.26
N PRO A 10 3.67 33.70 37.80
CA PRO A 10 4.70 32.85 37.19
C PRO A 10 4.30 31.36 37.14
N LEU A 11 3.64 30.86 38.19
CA LEU A 11 3.12 29.50 38.25
C LEU A 11 2.02 29.27 37.21
N LEU A 12 1.06 30.19 37.10
CA LEU A 12 0.02 30.12 36.08
C LEU A 12 0.60 30.25 34.67
N ASN A 13 1.64 31.05 34.47
CA ASN A 13 2.29 31.19 33.17
C ASN A 13 2.99 29.89 32.75
N SER A 14 3.57 29.16 33.72
CA SER A 14 4.05 27.80 33.48
C SER A 14 2.95 26.84 33.04
N ALA A 15 1.70 27.04 33.48
CA ALA A 15 0.53 26.28 33.02
C ALA A 15 0.12 26.60 31.57
N THR A 16 0.61 27.72 31.00
CA THR A 16 0.51 28.01 29.56
C THR A 16 1.72 27.47 28.77
N PHE A 17 2.51 26.60 29.40
CA PHE A 17 3.80 26.09 28.90
C PHE A 17 4.78 27.21 28.50
N GLY A 18 4.66 28.41 29.11
CA GLY A 18 5.47 29.58 28.79
C GLY A 18 5.28 30.12 27.37
N LYS A 19 4.22 29.72 26.66
CA LYS A 19 3.90 30.23 25.30
C LYS A 19 2.94 31.41 25.36
N GLY A 20 2.04 31.41 26.33
CA GLY A 20 1.07 32.48 26.55
C GLY A 20 1.58 33.58 27.47
N THR A 21 0.82 34.66 27.53
CA THR A 21 1.04 35.77 28.46
C THR A 21 -0.07 35.77 29.50
N ILE A 22 0.29 36.04 30.74
CA ILE A 22 -0.68 36.21 31.82
C ILE A 22 -0.53 37.60 32.42
N ALA A 23 -1.65 38.31 32.54
CA ALA A 23 -1.72 39.61 33.15
C ALA A 23 -2.72 39.62 34.31
N LEU A 24 -2.30 40.20 35.43
CA LEU A 24 -3.14 40.54 36.57
C LEU A 24 -3.27 42.06 36.61
N TYR A 25 -4.49 42.55 36.81
CA TYR A 25 -4.79 43.98 36.83
C TYR A 25 -5.85 44.30 37.88
N ASP A 26 -5.80 45.52 38.40
CA ASP A 26 -6.90 46.09 39.17
C ASP A 26 -7.92 46.73 38.21
N ARG A 27 -8.86 47.53 38.73
CA ARG A 27 -9.90 48.17 37.90
C ARG A 27 -9.35 49.24 36.94
N GLU A 28 -8.12 49.71 37.13
CA GLU A 28 -7.56 50.86 36.42
C GLU A 28 -6.32 50.51 35.59
N LYS A 29 -5.43 49.65 36.11
CA LYS A 29 -4.10 49.40 35.55
C LYS A 29 -3.61 47.97 35.72
N VAL A 30 -2.62 47.62 34.91
CA VAL A 30 -1.88 46.35 35.00
C VAL A 30 -1.00 46.33 36.25
N LEU A 31 -1.14 45.29 37.05
CA LEU A 31 -0.34 45.07 38.26
C LEU A 31 0.87 44.19 37.98
N VAL A 32 0.66 43.07 37.28
CA VAL A 32 1.70 42.10 36.94
C VAL A 32 1.42 41.57 35.54
N SER A 33 2.47 41.41 34.73
CA SER A 33 2.40 40.83 33.40
C SER A 33 3.61 39.91 33.21
N THR A 34 3.37 38.63 32.94
CA THR A 34 4.41 37.66 32.60
C THR A 34 4.22 37.25 31.15
N SER A 35 5.21 37.59 30.31
CA SER A 35 5.15 37.30 28.89
C SER A 35 5.69 35.92 28.57
N GLY A 36 5.05 35.24 27.61
CA GLY A 36 5.52 33.98 27.07
C GLY A 36 6.59 34.19 25.99
N THR A 37 7.12 33.08 25.50
CA THR A 37 8.07 33.05 24.38
C THR A 37 7.45 33.43 23.04
N LYS A 38 6.14 33.16 22.87
CA LYS A 38 5.41 33.40 21.62
C LYS A 38 4.60 34.68 21.63
N ILE A 39 3.92 34.99 22.74
CA ILE A 39 3.25 36.28 22.93
C ILE A 39 4.06 37.15 23.88
N GLN A 40 4.52 38.30 23.39
CA GLN A 40 5.05 39.35 24.25
C GLN A 40 3.93 40.33 24.61
N SER A 41 3.73 40.60 25.90
CA SER A 41 2.74 41.57 26.33
C SER A 41 3.19 42.98 25.94
N PRO A 42 2.38 43.76 25.19
CA PRO A 42 2.68 45.17 24.99
C PRO A 42 2.45 46.00 26.26
N LEU A 43 1.68 45.48 27.23
CA LEU A 43 1.33 46.17 28.47
C LEU A 43 2.30 45.81 29.61
N LYS A 44 2.87 46.84 30.21
CA LYS A 44 3.77 46.76 31.36
C LYS A 44 3.02 47.05 32.65
N PRO A 45 3.51 46.55 33.81
CA PRO A 45 2.99 46.98 35.11
C PRO A 45 2.92 48.51 35.21
N GLY A 46 1.75 49.03 35.57
CA GLY A 46 1.45 50.46 35.64
C GLY A 46 0.64 51.01 34.47
N ASP A 47 0.58 50.31 33.33
CA ASP A 47 -0.20 50.76 32.17
C ASP A 47 -1.71 50.66 32.41
N LYS A 48 -2.47 51.63 31.90
CA LYS A 48 -3.94 51.66 32.01
C LYS A 48 -4.59 50.58 31.14
N LEU A 49 -5.75 50.10 31.58
CA LEU A 49 -6.56 49.16 30.79
C LEU A 49 -7.11 49.84 29.53
N VAL A 50 -6.94 49.20 28.38
CA VAL A 50 -7.38 49.72 27.08
C VAL A 50 -8.75 49.14 26.72
N PRO A 51 -9.76 49.96 26.33
CA PRO A 51 -11.13 49.51 26.05
C PRO A 51 -11.28 48.34 25.08
N GLU A 52 -10.40 48.23 24.09
CA GLU A 52 -10.40 47.18 23.07
C GLU A 52 -9.90 45.81 23.58
N THR A 53 -9.39 45.74 24.81
CA THR A 53 -8.83 44.51 25.36
C THR A 53 -9.85 43.73 26.18
N SER A 54 -9.70 42.39 26.22
CA SER A 54 -10.48 41.53 27.13
C SER A 54 -10.32 41.94 28.60
N SER A 55 -9.17 42.51 28.96
CA SER A 55 -8.90 43.00 30.31
C SER A 55 -9.81 44.17 30.72
N TYR A 56 -10.13 45.08 29.82
CA TYR A 56 -11.10 46.14 30.10
C TYR A 56 -12.54 45.61 30.11
N GLN A 57 -12.88 44.74 29.15
CA GLN A 57 -14.23 44.19 29.01
C GLN A 57 -14.66 43.37 30.23
N VAL A 58 -13.75 42.57 30.80
CA VAL A 58 -14.05 41.73 31.98
C VAL A 58 -14.34 42.56 33.24
N ILE A 59 -13.64 43.69 33.42
CA ILE A 59 -13.84 44.58 34.58
C ILE A 59 -15.21 45.25 34.52
N HIS A 60 -15.63 45.68 33.34
CA HIS A 60 -16.89 46.41 33.15
C HIS A 60 -18.10 45.49 33.08
N SER A 61 -17.94 44.30 32.51
CA SER A 61 -19.03 43.32 32.41
C SER A 61 -19.23 42.53 33.72
N GLY A 62 -18.17 42.36 34.52
CA GLY A 62 -18.17 41.50 35.70
C GLY A 62 -18.38 40.02 35.39
N LYS A 63 -18.24 39.59 34.13
CA LYS A 63 -18.41 38.21 33.67
C LYS A 63 -17.15 37.73 32.95
N PRO A 64 -16.85 36.42 32.95
CA PRO A 64 -15.74 35.89 32.14
C PRO A 64 -15.90 36.27 30.67
N VAL A 65 -14.79 36.67 30.05
CA VAL A 65 -14.72 37.03 28.62
C VAL A 65 -13.76 36.06 27.94
N VAL A 66 -14.24 35.41 26.88
CA VAL A 66 -13.42 34.62 25.97
C VAL A 66 -13.57 35.22 24.58
N ALA A 67 -12.47 35.64 23.98
CA ALA A 67 -12.48 36.28 22.68
C ALA A 67 -11.28 35.84 21.84
N GLU A 68 -11.51 35.62 20.55
CA GLU A 68 -10.44 35.50 19.57
C GLU A 68 -10.08 36.90 19.06
N MET A 69 -8.80 37.23 19.11
CA MET A 69 -8.27 38.54 18.75
C MET A 69 -7.37 38.39 17.53
N GLY A 70 -7.60 39.22 16.50
CA GLY A 70 -6.71 39.30 15.34
C GLY A 70 -5.33 39.89 15.70
N ALA A 71 -4.40 39.89 14.75
CA ALA A 71 -3.02 40.34 14.95
C ALA A 71 -2.84 41.85 15.24
N HIS A 72 -3.90 42.67 15.18
CA HIS A 72 -3.82 44.13 15.22
C HIS A 72 -3.33 44.71 16.57
N ILE A 73 -3.53 44.01 17.68
CA ILE A 73 -3.13 44.50 19.02
C ILE A 73 -1.71 44.07 19.39
N ILE A 74 -1.36 42.80 19.14
CA ILE A 74 -0.13 42.17 19.66
C ILE A 74 0.80 41.68 18.53
N GLY A 75 0.44 41.90 17.26
CA GLY A 75 1.21 41.48 16.09
C GLY A 75 1.03 40.00 15.68
N ILE A 76 0.37 39.20 16.52
CA ILE A 76 -0.01 37.81 16.24
C ILE A 76 -1.46 37.56 16.69
N PRO A 77 -2.25 36.72 16.02
CA PRO A 77 -3.59 36.36 16.48
C PRO A 77 -3.53 35.51 17.76
N TYR A 78 -4.47 35.73 18.69
CA TYR A 78 -4.48 35.07 19.99
C TYR A 78 -5.90 34.88 20.54
N PHE A 79 -6.11 33.83 21.34
CA PHE A 79 -7.25 33.76 22.23
C PHE A 79 -6.96 34.52 23.51
N ALA A 80 -7.94 35.29 23.98
CA ALA A 80 -7.90 35.98 25.24
C ALA A 80 -9.00 35.47 26.16
N VAL A 81 -8.60 34.92 27.31
CA VAL A 81 -9.48 34.44 28.36
C VAL A 81 -9.28 35.33 29.58
N ALA A 82 -10.27 36.15 29.89
CA ALA A 82 -10.24 37.06 31.02
C ALA A 82 -11.30 36.67 32.05
N TYR A 83 -10.89 36.57 33.32
CA TYR A 83 -11.77 36.28 34.45
C TYR A 83 -11.77 37.44 35.45
N PRO A 84 -12.96 37.88 35.91
CA PRO A 84 -13.05 38.92 36.94
C PRO A 84 -12.68 38.35 38.30
N ILE A 85 -11.93 39.10 39.09
CA ILE A 85 -11.67 38.80 40.50
C ILE A 85 -12.70 39.58 41.31
N ILE A 86 -13.61 38.84 41.96
CA ILE A 86 -14.76 39.39 42.67
C ILE A 86 -14.60 39.13 44.16
N ILE A 87 -14.72 40.18 44.98
CA ILE A 87 -14.72 40.09 46.45
C ILE A 87 -15.86 40.93 46.98
N ASN A 88 -16.64 40.39 47.92
CA ASN A 88 -17.81 41.07 48.49
C ASN A 88 -18.77 41.61 47.42
N ASN A 89 -19.00 40.83 46.36
CA ASN A 89 -19.85 41.19 45.21
C ASN A 89 -19.35 42.39 44.37
N GLU A 90 -18.10 42.83 44.57
CA GLU A 90 -17.47 43.89 43.79
C GLU A 90 -16.31 43.33 42.94
N VAL A 91 -16.23 43.76 41.68
CA VAL A 91 -15.10 43.43 40.79
C VAL A 91 -13.92 44.30 41.20
N ILE A 92 -12.89 43.69 41.79
CA ILE A 92 -11.70 44.41 42.26
C ILE A 92 -10.54 44.37 41.26
N GLY A 93 -10.63 43.52 40.24
CA GLY A 93 -9.58 43.30 39.26
C GLY A 93 -9.91 42.14 38.34
N GLY A 94 -8.92 41.69 37.58
CA GLY A 94 -9.08 40.57 36.67
C GLY A 94 -7.77 39.89 36.33
N LEU A 95 -7.90 38.65 35.88
CA LEU A 95 -6.80 37.83 35.37
C LEU A 95 -7.08 37.54 33.90
N THR A 96 -6.17 37.93 33.01
CA THR A 96 -6.21 37.56 31.59
C THR A 96 -5.09 36.58 31.28
N VAL A 97 -5.44 35.51 30.59
CA VAL A 97 -4.51 34.62 29.90
C VAL A 97 -4.70 34.82 28.40
N ILE A 98 -3.61 35.06 27.68
CA ILE A 98 -3.61 35.10 26.21
C ILE A 98 -2.69 34.01 25.65
N ILE A 99 -3.17 33.27 24.66
CA ILE A 99 -2.43 32.17 24.00
C ILE A 99 -2.53 32.31 22.48
N PRO A 100 -1.49 31.96 21.70
CA PRO A 100 -1.54 32.08 20.24
C PRO A 100 -2.60 31.16 19.64
N THR A 101 -3.36 31.62 18.64
CA THR A 101 -4.31 30.74 17.92
C THR A 101 -3.60 29.69 17.05
N GLU A 102 -2.32 29.93 16.69
CA GLU A 102 -1.45 29.00 15.96
C GLU A 102 -1.47 27.59 16.58
N ILE A 103 -1.51 27.50 17.91
CA ILE A 103 -1.52 26.20 18.62
C ILE A 103 -2.80 25.42 18.30
N SER A 104 -3.96 26.09 18.32
CA SER A 104 -5.25 25.47 17.99
C SER A 104 -5.34 25.08 16.51
N HIS A 105 -4.85 25.93 15.60
CA HIS A 105 -4.83 25.60 14.18
C HIS A 105 -3.89 24.43 13.86
N ILE A 106 -2.73 24.35 14.51
CA ILE A 106 -1.82 23.19 14.40
C ILE A 106 -2.54 21.91 14.86
N SER A 107 -3.29 21.96 15.96
CA SER A 107 -4.07 20.82 16.45
C SER A 107 -5.13 20.38 15.43
N GLU A 108 -5.91 21.32 14.90
CA GLU A 108 -6.93 21.03 13.89
C GLU A 108 -6.34 20.45 12.59
N ASP A 109 -5.23 21.02 12.10
CA ASP A 109 -4.56 20.56 10.89
C ASP A 109 -3.94 19.17 11.10
N LEU A 110 -3.43 18.89 12.30
CA LEU A 110 -2.90 17.58 12.66
C LEU A 110 -4.01 16.52 12.73
N ILE A 111 -5.17 16.86 13.30
CA ILE A 111 -6.35 15.98 13.30
C ILE A 111 -6.81 15.69 11.87
N LYS A 112 -6.93 16.72 11.02
CA LYS A 112 -7.32 16.56 9.61
C LYS A 112 -6.34 15.67 8.87
N THR A 113 -5.05 15.94 9.01
CA THR A 113 -3.99 15.18 8.33
C THR A 113 -3.94 13.73 8.80
N SER A 114 -4.08 13.49 10.11
CA SER A 114 -4.20 12.13 10.67
C SER A 114 -5.44 11.40 10.14
N SER A 115 -6.59 12.07 10.09
CA SER A 115 -7.80 11.47 9.53
C SER A 115 -7.64 11.12 8.05
N SER A 116 -7.07 12.02 7.24
CA SER A 116 -6.78 11.75 5.84
C SER A 116 -5.79 10.60 5.67
N LEU A 117 -4.74 10.54 6.50
CA LEU A 117 -3.78 9.44 6.51
C LEU A 117 -4.46 8.10 6.81
N THR A 118 -5.35 8.04 7.81
CA THR A 118 -6.11 6.82 8.14
C THR A 118 -6.96 6.37 6.96
N THR A 119 -7.72 7.27 6.32
CA THR A 119 -8.51 6.92 5.13
C THR A 119 -7.65 6.43 3.97
N SER A 120 -6.49 7.05 3.72
CA SER A 120 -5.55 6.57 2.70
C SER A 120 -5.01 5.18 3.03
N LEU A 121 -4.69 4.91 4.30
CA LEU A 121 -4.22 3.59 4.75
C LEU A 121 -5.30 2.51 4.60
N GLU A 122 -6.57 2.83 4.87
CA GLU A 122 -7.70 1.92 4.63
C GLU A 122 -7.84 1.58 3.14
N GLN A 123 -7.70 2.58 2.27
CA GLN A 123 -7.73 2.38 0.81
C GLN A 123 -6.56 1.51 0.33
N ILE A 124 -5.35 1.76 0.83
CA ILE A 124 -4.17 0.94 0.51
C ILE A 124 -4.38 -0.49 1.03
N SER A 125 -4.91 -0.67 2.24
CA SER A 125 -5.21 -1.99 2.80
C SER A 125 -6.19 -2.77 1.92
N ALA A 126 -7.24 -2.13 1.42
CA ALA A 126 -8.19 -2.75 0.50
C ALA A 126 -7.53 -3.12 -0.84
N ALA A 127 -6.68 -2.24 -1.38
CA ALA A 127 -5.92 -2.52 -2.60
C ALA A 127 -4.98 -3.72 -2.42
N ILE A 128 -4.27 -3.81 -1.29
CA ILE A 128 -3.37 -4.92 -0.97
C ILE A 128 -4.14 -6.23 -0.82
N GLN A 129 -5.33 -6.22 -0.22
CA GLN A 129 -6.18 -7.41 -0.14
C GLN A 129 -6.58 -7.91 -1.54
N ASN A 130 -6.88 -7.00 -2.48
CA ASN A 130 -7.17 -7.37 -3.87
C ASN A 130 -5.92 -7.97 -4.55
N ILE A 131 -4.75 -7.39 -4.33
CA ILE A 131 -3.48 -7.93 -4.87
C ILE A 131 -3.21 -9.33 -4.30
N ALA A 132 -3.50 -9.58 -3.02
CA ALA A 132 -3.37 -10.90 -2.41
C ALA A 132 -4.25 -11.95 -3.08
N VAL A 133 -5.52 -11.60 -3.35
CA VAL A 133 -6.44 -12.47 -4.09
C VAL A 133 -5.93 -12.72 -5.51
N SER A 134 -5.44 -11.69 -6.20
CA SER A 134 -4.85 -11.82 -7.54
C SER A 134 -3.61 -12.72 -7.55
N ALA A 135 -2.72 -12.59 -6.57
CA ALA A 135 -1.54 -13.45 -6.43
C ALA A 135 -1.93 -14.92 -6.22
N GLN A 136 -2.94 -15.19 -5.39
CA GLN A 136 -3.46 -16.54 -5.19
C GLN A 136 -4.07 -17.11 -6.49
N ASN A 137 -4.82 -16.31 -7.24
CA ASN A 137 -5.38 -16.72 -8.52
C ASN A 137 -4.28 -17.03 -9.55
N LEU A 138 -3.21 -16.22 -9.57
CA LEU A 138 -2.04 -16.47 -10.41
C LEU A 138 -1.34 -17.78 -10.04
N ALA A 139 -1.15 -18.06 -8.74
CA ALA A 139 -0.60 -19.33 -8.28
C ALA A 139 -1.43 -20.53 -8.77
N ASN A 140 -2.76 -20.45 -8.64
CA ASN A 140 -3.68 -21.50 -9.08
C ASN A 140 -3.66 -21.69 -10.61
N ALA A 141 -3.60 -20.59 -11.37
CA ALA A 141 -3.47 -20.62 -12.81
C ALA A 141 -2.14 -21.27 -13.22
N GLY A 142 -1.03 -20.89 -12.59
CA GLY A 142 0.29 -21.51 -12.81
C GLY A 142 0.28 -23.02 -12.55
N GLN A 143 -0.38 -23.47 -11.47
CA GLN A 143 -0.54 -24.90 -11.18
C GLN A 143 -1.35 -25.62 -12.27
N THR A 144 -2.40 -24.99 -12.79
CA THR A 144 -3.24 -25.56 -13.86
C THR A 144 -2.45 -25.72 -15.17
N VAL A 145 -1.64 -24.71 -15.52
CA VAL A 145 -0.77 -24.78 -16.70
C VAL A 145 0.33 -25.84 -16.50
N SER A 146 0.88 -25.97 -15.29
CA SER A 146 1.85 -27.02 -14.95
C SER A 146 1.26 -28.42 -15.17
N GLN A 147 0.05 -28.67 -14.66
CA GLN A 147 -0.64 -29.95 -14.88
C GLN A 147 -0.89 -30.22 -16.37
N SER A 148 -1.37 -29.21 -17.10
CA SER A 148 -1.60 -29.32 -18.55
C SER A 148 -0.29 -29.62 -19.31
N SER A 149 0.82 -29.02 -18.88
CA SER A 149 2.15 -29.27 -19.46
C SER A 149 2.58 -30.72 -19.28
N GLN A 150 2.34 -31.30 -18.09
CA GLN A 150 2.62 -32.70 -17.81
C GLN A 150 1.76 -33.64 -18.66
N ASP A 151 0.46 -33.33 -18.81
CA ASP A 151 -0.45 -34.12 -19.63
C ASP A 151 -0.01 -34.12 -21.11
N ILE A 152 0.38 -32.95 -21.65
CA ILE A 152 0.89 -32.85 -23.02
C ILE A 152 2.21 -33.61 -23.15
N HIS A 153 3.10 -33.54 -22.15
CA HIS A 153 4.35 -34.32 -22.16
C HIS A 153 4.07 -35.83 -22.27
N GLN A 154 3.13 -36.36 -21.47
CA GLN A 154 2.74 -37.76 -21.54
C GLN A 154 2.15 -38.12 -22.91
N LYS A 155 1.29 -37.27 -23.47
CA LYS A 155 0.71 -37.48 -24.81
C LYS A 155 1.76 -37.46 -25.92
N ALA A 156 2.80 -36.64 -25.79
CA ALA A 156 3.93 -36.64 -26.70
C ALA A 156 4.70 -37.97 -26.64
N GLU A 157 4.94 -38.52 -25.44
CA GLU A 157 5.58 -39.83 -25.27
C GLU A 157 4.74 -40.99 -25.84
N GLU A 158 3.42 -40.96 -25.63
CA GLU A 158 2.49 -41.92 -26.24
C GLU A 158 2.54 -41.84 -27.77
N THR A 159 2.55 -40.64 -28.34
CA THR A 159 2.66 -40.42 -29.78
C THR A 159 3.99 -40.95 -30.32
N GLU A 160 5.10 -40.74 -29.60
CA GLU A 160 6.41 -41.27 -29.96
C GLU A 160 6.43 -42.81 -30.04
N LYS A 161 5.71 -43.50 -29.14
CA LYS A 161 5.54 -44.97 -29.18
C LYS A 161 4.79 -45.40 -30.44
N VAL A 162 3.71 -44.69 -30.82
CA VAL A 162 2.94 -44.97 -32.04
C VAL A 162 3.80 -44.75 -33.28
N VAL A 163 4.57 -43.65 -33.33
CA VAL A 163 5.48 -43.35 -34.45
C VAL A 163 6.55 -44.42 -34.60
N ARG A 164 7.15 -44.89 -33.49
CA ARG A 164 8.08 -46.04 -33.52
C ARG A 164 7.43 -47.32 -34.06
N TYR A 165 6.18 -47.58 -33.68
CA TYR A 165 5.46 -48.72 -34.21
C TYR A 165 5.22 -48.61 -35.72
N ILE A 166 4.78 -47.45 -36.22
CA ILE A 166 4.58 -47.20 -37.66
C ILE A 166 5.90 -47.40 -38.43
N ASP A 167 7.01 -46.88 -37.92
CA ASP A 167 8.34 -47.04 -38.51
C ASP A 167 8.76 -48.52 -38.60
N SER A 168 8.46 -49.30 -37.55
CA SER A 168 8.69 -50.75 -37.55
C SER A 168 7.82 -51.49 -38.58
N VAL A 169 6.55 -51.11 -38.72
CA VAL A 169 5.62 -51.67 -39.71
C VAL A 169 6.08 -51.33 -41.13
N ALA A 170 6.53 -50.10 -41.36
CA ALA A 170 7.09 -49.66 -42.63
C ALA A 170 8.36 -50.48 -42.98
N THR A 171 9.27 -50.65 -42.03
CA THR A 171 10.48 -51.46 -42.21
C THR A 171 10.15 -52.92 -42.55
N ASN A 172 9.21 -53.53 -41.83
CA ASN A 172 8.77 -54.91 -42.10
C ASN A 172 8.07 -55.05 -43.45
N SER A 173 7.22 -54.08 -43.81
CA SER A 173 6.52 -54.06 -45.11
C SER A 173 7.50 -53.91 -46.27
N LYS A 174 8.57 -53.12 -46.09
CA LYS A 174 9.65 -53.00 -47.07
C LYS A 174 10.38 -54.33 -47.29
N LEU A 175 10.67 -55.07 -46.20
CA LEU A 175 11.28 -56.40 -46.28
C LEU A 175 10.36 -57.44 -46.93
N LEU A 176 9.07 -57.42 -46.60
CA LEU A 176 8.07 -58.28 -47.25
C LEU A 176 7.95 -57.99 -48.75
N GLY A 177 7.88 -56.70 -49.12
CA GLY A 177 7.88 -56.27 -50.52
C GLY A 177 9.17 -56.65 -51.25
N LEU A 178 10.31 -56.64 -50.58
CA LEU A 178 11.59 -57.12 -51.15
C LEU A 178 11.55 -58.63 -51.43
N ASN A 179 11.13 -59.43 -50.45
CA ASN A 179 11.00 -60.87 -50.62
C ASN A 179 10.01 -61.23 -51.74
N ALA A 180 8.89 -60.52 -51.82
CA ALA A 180 7.91 -60.69 -52.89
C ALA A 180 8.46 -60.31 -54.28
N SER A 181 9.24 -59.23 -54.39
CA SER A 181 9.90 -58.85 -55.64
C SER A 181 10.92 -59.90 -56.09
N ILE A 182 11.66 -60.51 -55.16
CA ILE A 182 12.62 -61.59 -55.45
C ILE A 182 11.88 -62.82 -55.99
N GLU A 183 10.80 -63.24 -55.33
CA GLU A 183 10.06 -64.44 -55.75
C GLU A 183 9.30 -64.20 -57.08
N ALA A 184 8.79 -62.99 -57.31
CA ALA A 184 8.21 -62.58 -58.58
C ALA A 184 9.22 -62.64 -59.72
N ALA A 185 10.47 -62.21 -59.49
CA ALA A 185 11.55 -62.33 -60.47
C ALA A 185 11.90 -63.80 -60.74
N ARG A 186 11.88 -64.65 -59.70
CA ARG A 186 12.16 -66.09 -59.80
C ARG A 186 11.11 -66.84 -60.62
N ALA A 187 9.86 -66.43 -60.55
CA ALA A 187 8.75 -66.99 -61.35
C ALA A 187 8.75 -66.53 -62.83
N GLY A 188 9.67 -65.65 -63.23
CA GLY A 188 9.82 -65.19 -64.62
C GLY A 188 8.58 -64.46 -65.15
N GLU A 189 8.13 -64.80 -66.36
CA GLU A 189 6.97 -64.19 -67.01
C GLU A 189 5.68 -64.32 -66.17
N ALA A 190 5.48 -65.45 -65.49
CA ALA A 190 4.31 -65.69 -64.64
C ALA A 190 4.25 -64.77 -63.40
N GLY A 191 5.40 -64.22 -62.98
CA GLY A 191 5.54 -63.35 -61.81
C GLY A 191 5.44 -61.85 -62.10
N ARG A 192 5.39 -61.41 -63.37
CA ARG A 192 5.46 -59.97 -63.73
C ARG A 192 4.43 -59.10 -63.01
N GLY A 193 3.19 -59.55 -62.91
CA GLY A 193 2.12 -58.83 -62.20
C GLY A 193 2.41 -58.67 -60.70
N PHE A 194 2.87 -59.74 -60.05
CA PHE A 194 3.26 -59.71 -58.64
C PHE A 194 4.47 -58.81 -58.39
N GLY A 195 5.43 -58.75 -59.32
CA GLY A 195 6.59 -57.87 -59.21
C GLY A 195 6.22 -56.38 -59.20
N VAL A 196 5.19 -55.97 -59.97
CA VAL A 196 4.68 -54.59 -59.95
C VAL A 196 4.08 -54.26 -58.58
N VAL A 197 3.24 -55.14 -58.03
CA VAL A 197 2.62 -54.95 -56.71
C VAL A 197 3.69 -54.89 -55.61
N ALA A 198 4.68 -55.79 -55.66
CA ALA A 198 5.77 -55.83 -54.69
C ALA A 198 6.62 -54.54 -54.68
N ASN A 199 6.90 -53.96 -55.86
CA ASN A 199 7.56 -52.66 -55.96
C ASN A 199 6.71 -51.52 -55.40
N GLU A 200 5.39 -51.55 -55.60
CA GLU A 200 4.50 -50.52 -55.05
C GLU A 200 4.45 -50.61 -53.51
N ILE A 201 4.40 -51.81 -52.94
CA ILE A 201 4.50 -52.04 -51.49
C ILE A 201 5.82 -51.47 -50.94
N GLN A 202 6.96 -51.68 -51.61
CA GLN A 202 8.23 -51.11 -51.19
C GLN A 202 8.22 -49.58 -51.20
N LYS A 203 7.66 -48.95 -52.25
CA LYS A 203 7.54 -47.49 -52.33
C LYS A 203 6.65 -46.94 -51.22
N MET A 204 5.50 -47.56 -50.98
CA MET A 204 4.60 -47.18 -49.89
C MET A 204 5.30 -47.28 -48.54
N ALA A 205 6.05 -48.37 -48.30
CA ALA A 205 6.81 -48.56 -47.08
C ALA A 205 7.90 -47.49 -46.86
N VAL A 206 8.65 -47.12 -47.90
CA VAL A 206 9.64 -46.03 -47.83
C VAL A 206 8.97 -44.69 -47.54
N SER A 207 7.84 -44.41 -48.20
CA SER A 207 7.06 -43.20 -47.95
C SER A 207 6.54 -43.14 -46.51
N SER A 208 5.98 -44.24 -45.98
CA SER A 208 5.51 -44.34 -44.60
C SER A 208 6.62 -44.13 -43.56
N ALA A 209 7.83 -44.67 -43.80
CA ALA A 209 8.98 -44.42 -42.94
C ALA A 209 9.42 -42.94 -42.97
N GLY A 210 9.38 -42.31 -44.14
CA GLY A 210 9.60 -40.88 -44.31
C GLY A 210 8.63 -40.04 -43.47
N SER A 211 7.33 -40.29 -43.61
CA SER A 211 6.30 -39.60 -42.82
C SER A 211 6.44 -39.85 -41.32
N ALA A 212 6.78 -41.08 -40.90
CA ALA A 212 7.03 -41.39 -39.49
C ALA A 212 8.19 -40.57 -38.93
N ASN A 213 9.28 -40.39 -39.69
CA ASN A 213 10.40 -39.54 -39.30
C ASN A 213 9.99 -38.07 -39.14
N GLU A 214 9.20 -37.53 -40.07
CA GLU A 214 8.69 -36.16 -39.98
C GLU A 214 7.83 -35.95 -38.72
N ILE A 215 6.90 -36.87 -38.44
CA ILE A 215 6.08 -36.82 -37.22
C ILE A 215 6.97 -36.90 -35.97
N ARG A 216 8.01 -37.74 -35.97
CA ARG A 216 8.96 -37.83 -34.84
C ARG A 216 9.62 -36.49 -34.55
N ASN A 217 10.05 -35.76 -35.59
CA ASN A 217 10.67 -34.45 -35.43
C ASN A 217 9.68 -33.42 -34.85
N ILE A 218 8.42 -33.44 -35.30
CA ILE A 218 7.36 -32.59 -34.75
C ILE A 218 7.15 -32.87 -33.27
N VAL A 219 7.06 -34.15 -32.87
CA VAL A 219 6.89 -34.56 -31.47
C VAL A 219 8.08 -34.12 -30.62
N GLN A 220 9.31 -34.23 -31.12
CA GLN A 220 10.50 -33.72 -30.41
C GLN A 220 10.44 -32.20 -30.21
N GLY A 221 9.99 -31.45 -31.23
CA GLY A 221 9.78 -30.00 -31.12
C GLY A 221 8.76 -29.66 -30.03
N ILE A 222 7.63 -30.38 -29.98
CA ILE A 222 6.62 -30.22 -28.93
C ILE A 222 7.22 -30.47 -27.53
N ARG A 223 8.01 -31.54 -27.35
CA ARG A 223 8.67 -31.83 -26.06
C ARG A 223 9.62 -30.71 -25.63
N SER A 224 10.38 -30.15 -26.57
CA SER A 224 11.28 -29.02 -26.28
C SER A 224 10.51 -27.78 -25.83
N LEU A 225 9.39 -27.47 -26.48
CA LEU A 225 8.54 -26.34 -26.10
C LEU A 225 7.94 -26.52 -24.71
N ILE A 226 7.51 -27.74 -24.37
CA ILE A 226 6.99 -28.06 -23.02
C ILE A 226 8.10 -27.93 -21.97
N GLY A 227 9.32 -28.37 -22.26
CA GLY A 227 10.46 -28.19 -21.37
C GLY A 227 10.69 -26.72 -21.02
N GLY A 228 10.72 -25.85 -22.02
CA GLY A 228 10.82 -24.39 -21.80
C GLY A 228 9.63 -23.81 -21.03
N MET A 229 8.42 -24.33 -21.26
CA MET A 229 7.22 -23.91 -20.52
C MET A 229 7.31 -24.28 -19.02
N VAL A 230 7.84 -25.45 -18.68
CA VAL A 230 8.05 -25.87 -17.29
C VAL A 230 9.06 -24.95 -16.58
N ASP A 231 10.14 -24.59 -17.25
CA ASP A 231 11.14 -23.66 -16.70
C ASP A 231 10.55 -22.27 -16.42
N GLU A 232 9.77 -21.74 -17.36
CA GLU A 232 9.07 -20.46 -17.18
C GLU A 232 8.02 -20.51 -16.06
N LEU A 233 7.30 -21.63 -15.91
CA LEU A 233 6.38 -21.83 -14.79
C LEU A 233 7.09 -21.87 -13.44
N SER A 234 8.29 -22.45 -13.37
CA SER A 234 9.09 -22.45 -12.14
C SER A 234 9.47 -21.02 -11.74
N LYS A 235 9.94 -20.20 -12.70
CA LYS A 235 10.22 -18.78 -12.45
C LYS A 235 8.97 -18.03 -12.04
N PHE A 236 7.85 -18.24 -12.74
CA PHE A 236 6.57 -17.61 -12.43
C PHE A 236 6.08 -17.93 -11.01
N SER A 237 6.24 -19.17 -10.57
CA SER A 237 5.95 -19.58 -9.19
C SER A 237 6.81 -18.83 -8.17
N GLY A 238 8.11 -18.68 -8.44
CA GLY A 238 9.01 -17.88 -7.60
C GLY A 238 8.60 -16.41 -7.49
N HIS A 239 8.26 -15.76 -8.62
CA HIS A 239 7.76 -14.38 -8.61
C HIS A 239 6.46 -14.24 -7.83
N THR A 240 5.56 -15.24 -7.93
CA THR A 240 4.30 -15.22 -7.19
C THR A 240 4.53 -15.31 -5.68
N GLN A 241 5.52 -16.09 -5.23
CA GLN A 241 5.92 -16.15 -3.82
C GLN A 241 6.53 -14.85 -3.33
N GLU A 242 7.37 -14.19 -4.14
CA GLU A 242 7.94 -12.88 -3.82
C GLU A 242 6.86 -11.80 -3.67
N VAL A 243 5.85 -11.82 -4.54
CA VAL A 243 4.68 -10.94 -4.42
C VAL A 243 3.94 -11.21 -3.11
N SER A 244 3.73 -12.46 -2.72
CA SER A 244 3.10 -12.80 -1.44
C SER A 244 3.90 -12.28 -0.24
N ALA A 245 5.23 -12.41 -0.23
CA ALA A 245 6.07 -11.87 0.83
C ALA A 245 5.98 -10.32 0.91
N THR A 246 6.00 -9.66 -0.25
CA THR A 246 5.87 -8.19 -0.34
C THR A 246 4.53 -7.71 0.22
N ILE A 247 3.45 -8.46 -0.01
CA ILE A 247 2.11 -8.17 0.54
C ILE A 247 2.10 -8.21 2.07
N GLU A 248 2.79 -9.19 2.67
CA GLU A 248 2.91 -9.30 4.13
C GLU A 248 3.69 -8.11 4.71
N GLU A 249 4.80 -7.71 4.08
CA GLU A 249 5.60 -6.54 4.48
C GLU A 249 4.81 -5.23 4.40
N ILE A 250 4.04 -5.03 3.32
CA ILE A 250 3.19 -3.86 3.17
C ILE A 250 2.09 -3.86 4.23
N SER A 251 1.47 -5.03 4.52
CA SER A 251 0.43 -5.15 5.55
C SER A 251 0.95 -4.80 6.95
N ALA A 252 2.16 -5.24 7.29
CA ALA A 252 2.84 -4.86 8.53
C ALA A 252 3.15 -3.35 8.59
N SER A 253 3.57 -2.77 7.45
CA SER A 253 3.84 -1.34 7.34
C SER A 253 2.58 -0.49 7.52
N ILE A 254 1.46 -0.91 6.91
CA ILE A 254 0.14 -0.25 7.10
C ILE A 254 -0.26 -0.27 8.57
N SER A 255 -0.11 -1.41 9.24
CA SER A 255 -0.44 -1.55 10.67
C SER A 255 0.37 -0.58 11.54
N SER A 256 1.67 -0.45 11.24
CA SER A 256 2.55 0.50 11.93
C SER A 256 2.15 1.96 11.65
N LEU A 257 1.79 2.29 10.42
CA LEU A 257 1.35 3.64 10.04
C LEU A 257 0.00 4.02 10.66
N LEU A 258 -0.91 3.05 10.85
CA LEU A 258 -2.16 3.27 11.57
C LEU A 258 -1.89 3.61 13.04
N GLU A 259 -0.95 2.93 13.69
CA GLU A 259 -0.53 3.26 15.06
C GLU A 259 0.05 4.67 15.13
N VAL A 260 0.91 5.04 14.18
CA VAL A 260 1.46 6.41 14.09
C VAL A 260 0.35 7.43 13.91
N SER A 261 -0.61 7.18 13.01
CA SER A 261 -1.76 8.07 12.79
C SER A 261 -2.56 8.26 14.09
N GLN A 262 -2.84 7.18 14.82
CA GLN A 262 -3.55 7.25 16.09
C GLN A 262 -2.79 8.08 17.13
N ARG A 263 -1.47 7.90 17.22
CA ARG A 263 -0.62 8.70 18.12
C ARG A 263 -0.60 10.19 17.75
N LEU A 264 -0.64 10.54 16.47
CA LEU A 264 -0.74 11.94 16.03
C LEU A 264 -2.08 12.55 16.43
N ASN A 265 -3.18 11.81 16.28
CA ASN A 265 -4.51 12.25 16.72
C ASN A 265 -4.56 12.48 18.24
N ASP A 266 -3.99 11.55 19.03
CA ASP A 266 -3.94 11.68 20.48
C ASP A 266 -3.03 12.82 20.94
N LEU A 267 -1.95 13.12 20.20
CA LEU A 267 -1.10 14.28 20.46
C LEU A 267 -1.83 15.58 20.15
N ALA A 268 -2.54 15.64 19.02
CA ALA A 268 -3.32 16.82 18.63
C ALA A 268 -4.35 17.19 19.71
N LYS A 269 -5.06 16.21 20.27
CA LYS A 269 -6.02 16.43 21.37
C LYS A 269 -5.40 16.94 22.68
N LYS A 270 -4.07 16.83 22.83
CA LYS A 270 -3.33 17.24 24.05
C LYS A 270 -2.68 18.62 23.94
N ILE A 271 -2.61 19.20 22.74
CA ILE A 271 -2.03 20.53 22.48
C ILE A 271 -3.12 21.53 22.13
#